data_AF-A0AAE9I9W0-F1
#
_entry.id   AF-A0AAE9I9W0-F1
#
_cell.length_a   1.000
_cell.length_b   1.000
_cell.length_c   1.000
_cell.angle_alpha   90.00
_cell.angle_beta   90.00
_cell.angle_gamma   90.00
#
_symmetry.space_group_name_H-M   'P 1'
#
loop_
_entity.id
_entity.type
_entity.pdbx_description
1 polymer ?
#
loop_
_entity_poly.entity_id
_entity_poly.type
_entity_poly.pdbx_seq_one_letter_code
_entity_poly.pdbx_strand_id
1 'polypeptide(L)'
;MLDDLTTEDFQTLYTHEMNVQGVSANTVIHYHANICRALRYAVKIKPIVANLPDLVESQKKNNYVVSFYNAEELNQLLAVIRGERIELSVILAAFYGLSRSEVLGLKWSAIDLLNWTISIKHTATSGNLNGRYIEIEKDRTKNKASPRILPLVDTFYELLIRMKE
;
A
#
# COMPACT_ATOMS: atom_id res chain seq x y z
N MET A 1 9.44 -28.74 -19.98
CA MET A 1 9.21 -27.67 -20.98
C MET A 1 7.95 -26.91 -20.55
N LEU A 2 7.71 -25.67 -21.01
CA LEU A 2 6.45 -24.97 -20.67
C LEU A 2 5.21 -25.72 -21.19
N ASP A 3 5.40 -26.53 -22.24
CA ASP A 3 4.38 -27.35 -22.88
C ASP A 3 4.01 -28.62 -22.08
N ASP A 4 4.79 -28.96 -21.05
CA ASP A 4 4.52 -30.13 -20.19
C ASP A 4 3.71 -29.77 -18.93
N LEU A 5 3.41 -28.49 -18.73
CA LEU A 5 2.64 -28.04 -17.57
C LEU A 5 1.19 -28.50 -17.69
N THR A 6 0.64 -28.99 -16.59
CA THR A 6 -0.76 -29.41 -16.47
C THR A 6 -1.51 -28.54 -15.46
N THR A 7 -2.84 -28.63 -15.47
CA THR A 7 -3.68 -27.97 -14.45
C THR A 7 -3.42 -28.53 -13.04
N GLU A 8 -3.02 -29.80 -12.94
CA GLU A 8 -2.69 -30.47 -11.67
C GLU A 8 -1.42 -29.92 -11.03
N ASP A 9 -0.44 -29.50 -11.83
CA ASP A 9 0.79 -28.88 -11.32
C ASP A 9 0.49 -27.57 -10.59
N PHE A 10 -0.45 -26.76 -11.11
CA PHE A 10 -0.86 -25.52 -10.45
C PHE A 10 -1.67 -25.78 -9.18
N GLN A 11 -2.55 -26.77 -9.18
CA GLN A 11 -3.29 -27.17 -7.97
C GLN A 11 -2.33 -27.67 -6.89
N THR A 12 -1.39 -28.55 -7.26
CA THR A 12 -0.37 -29.08 -6.35
C THR A 12 0.48 -27.96 -5.77
N LEU A 13 0.91 -27.00 -6.60
CA LEU A 13 1.64 -25.83 -6.15
C LEU A 13 0.84 -25.02 -5.12
N TYR A 14 -0.42 -24.69 -5.41
CA TYR A 14 -1.26 -23.90 -4.50
C TYR A 14 -1.51 -24.62 -3.18
N THR A 15 -1.77 -25.92 -3.22
CA THR A 15 -1.96 -26.75 -2.03
C THR A 15 -0.67 -26.85 -1.21
N HIS A 16 0.49 -27.03 -1.86
CA HIS A 16 1.79 -27.07 -1.19
C HIS A 16 2.10 -25.75 -0.49
N GLU A 17 1.93 -24.63 -1.18
CA GLU A 17 2.16 -23.30 -0.62
C GLU A 17 1.28 -23.04 0.62
N MET A 18 0.00 -23.41 0.57
CA MET A 18 -0.90 -23.22 1.72
C MET A 18 -0.60 -24.17 2.88
N ASN A 19 -0.35 -25.46 2.61
CA ASN A 19 -0.27 -26.48 3.65
C ASN A 19 1.14 -26.69 4.22
N VAL A 20 2.18 -26.43 3.43
CA VAL A 20 3.59 -26.65 3.83
C VAL A 20 4.26 -25.34 4.19
N GLN A 21 4.13 -24.31 3.34
CA GLN A 21 4.74 -22.99 3.59
C GLN A 21 3.86 -22.09 4.47
N GLY A 22 2.60 -22.46 4.69
CA GLY A 22 1.67 -21.70 5.52
C GLY A 22 1.29 -20.34 4.94
N VAL A 23 1.42 -20.14 3.62
CA VAL A 23 1.07 -18.84 3.02
C VAL A 23 -0.44 -18.62 3.02
N SER A 24 -0.86 -17.37 3.16
CA SER A 24 -2.28 -17.03 3.15
C SER A 24 -2.92 -17.30 1.77
N ALA A 25 -4.22 -17.60 1.76
CA ALA A 25 -4.99 -17.73 0.52
C ALA A 25 -4.89 -16.46 -0.37
N ASN A 26 -4.78 -15.27 0.24
CA ASN A 26 -4.62 -14.02 -0.51
C ASN A 26 -3.26 -13.96 -1.22
N THR A 27 -2.21 -14.49 -0.62
CA THR A 27 -0.88 -14.64 -1.24
C THR A 27 -0.96 -15.58 -2.44
N VAL A 28 -1.65 -16.72 -2.30
CA VAL A 28 -1.84 -17.69 -3.40
C VAL A 28 -2.64 -17.09 -4.55
N ILE A 29 -3.67 -16.29 -4.27
CA ILE A 29 -4.39 -15.53 -5.29
C ILE A 29 -3.45 -14.60 -6.07
N HIS A 30 -2.52 -13.93 -5.37
CA HIS A 30 -1.52 -13.08 -6.04
C HIS A 30 -0.52 -13.90 -6.88
N TYR A 31 -0.10 -15.07 -6.41
CA TYR A 31 0.74 -15.99 -7.18
C TYR A 31 0.02 -16.44 -8.45
N HIS A 32 -1.23 -16.90 -8.32
CA HIS A 32 -2.07 -17.30 -9.44
C HIS A 32 -2.20 -16.16 -10.47
N ALA A 33 -2.55 -14.94 -10.04
CA ALA A 33 -2.68 -13.80 -10.93
C ALA A 33 -1.38 -13.47 -11.70
N ASN A 34 -0.23 -13.57 -11.03
CA ASN A 34 1.08 -13.35 -11.66
C ASN A 34 1.43 -14.45 -12.68
N ILE A 35 1.19 -15.72 -12.32
CA ILE A 35 1.42 -16.88 -13.18
C ILE A 35 0.54 -16.80 -14.44
N CYS A 36 -0.77 -16.55 -14.28
CA CYS A 36 -1.68 -16.36 -15.41
C CYS A 36 -1.20 -15.23 -16.34
N ARG A 37 -0.75 -14.11 -15.77
CA ARG A 37 -0.25 -12.98 -16.57
C ARG A 37 1.02 -13.36 -17.36
N ALA A 38 1.95 -14.08 -16.75
CA ALA A 38 3.17 -14.55 -17.42
C ALA A 38 2.86 -15.53 -18.55
N LEU A 39 1.95 -16.48 -18.33
CA LEU A 39 1.58 -17.49 -19.33
C LEU A 39 0.75 -16.91 -20.47
N ARG A 40 -0.16 -15.96 -20.21
CA ARG A 40 -0.82 -15.18 -21.28
C ARG A 40 0.17 -14.42 -22.16
N TYR A 41 1.26 -13.91 -21.58
CA TYR A 41 2.33 -13.27 -22.35
C TYR A 41 3.10 -14.30 -23.19
N ALA A 42 3.38 -15.48 -22.65
CA ALA A 42 4.04 -16.57 -23.37
C ALA A 42 3.21 -17.09 -24.56
N VAL A 43 1.88 -17.24 -24.40
CA VAL A 43 0.94 -17.60 -25.48
C VAL A 43 0.95 -16.58 -26.63
N LYS A 44 1.21 -15.30 -26.35
CA LYS A 44 1.27 -14.26 -27.39
C LYS A 44 2.56 -14.28 -28.22
N ILE A 45 3.65 -14.84 -27.68
CA ILE A 45 5.00 -14.74 -28.27
C ILE A 45 5.50 -16.10 -28.77
N LYS A 46 4.99 -17.21 -28.23
CA LYS A 46 5.31 -18.59 -28.61
C LYS A 46 4.03 -19.37 -28.92
N PRO A 47 4.11 -20.49 -29.68
CA PRO A 47 2.95 -21.33 -29.98
C PRO A 47 2.60 -22.25 -28.79
N ILE A 48 2.32 -21.67 -27.62
CA ILE A 48 1.69 -22.40 -26.52
C ILE A 48 0.18 -22.40 -26.80
N VAL A 49 -0.44 -23.57 -26.83
CA VAL A 49 -1.80 -23.78 -27.34
C VAL A 49 -2.87 -23.11 -26.46
N ALA A 50 -2.65 -23.00 -25.14
CA ALA A 50 -3.61 -22.38 -24.22
C ALA A 50 -2.99 -21.92 -22.89
N ASN A 51 -3.66 -20.99 -22.21
CA ASN A 51 -3.32 -20.56 -20.85
C ASN A 51 -4.00 -21.46 -19.80
N LEU A 52 -3.34 -22.55 -19.43
CA LEU A 52 -3.87 -23.59 -18.53
C LEU A 52 -4.31 -23.12 -17.13
N PRO A 53 -3.62 -22.18 -16.46
CA PRO A 53 -4.07 -21.64 -15.17
C PRO A 53 -5.46 -21.01 -15.19
N ASP A 54 -5.95 -20.49 -16.32
CA ASP A 54 -7.30 -19.91 -16.40
C ASP A 54 -8.40 -20.98 -16.21
N LEU A 55 -8.06 -22.27 -16.33
CA LEU A 55 -8.95 -23.40 -16.11
C LEU A 55 -8.96 -23.89 -14.66
N VAL A 56 -8.08 -23.36 -13.80
CA VAL A 56 -7.99 -23.74 -12.39
C VAL A 56 -8.86 -22.81 -11.55
N GLU A 57 -9.70 -23.37 -10.68
CA GLU A 57 -10.47 -22.57 -9.72
C GLU A 57 -9.52 -21.84 -8.76
N SER A 58 -9.60 -20.51 -8.76
CA SER A 58 -8.86 -19.67 -7.81
C SER A 58 -9.42 -19.85 -6.40
N GLN A 59 -8.53 -19.81 -5.41
CA GLN A 59 -8.90 -19.82 -4.00
C GLN A 59 -9.84 -18.66 -3.68
N LYS A 60 -10.81 -18.88 -2.80
CA LYS A 60 -11.71 -17.82 -2.33
C LYS A 60 -10.94 -16.89 -1.40
N LYS A 61 -11.06 -15.59 -1.67
CA LYS A 61 -10.49 -14.57 -0.78
C LYS A 61 -11.18 -14.65 0.58
N ASN A 62 -10.41 -14.74 1.66
CA ASN A 62 -10.98 -14.61 3.00
C ASN A 62 -11.62 -13.22 3.14
N ASN A 63 -12.87 -13.19 3.60
CA ASN A 63 -13.56 -11.95 3.94
C ASN A 63 -12.96 -11.41 5.24
N TYR A 64 -11.98 -10.53 5.11
CA TYR A 64 -11.49 -9.78 6.24
C TYR A 64 -12.51 -8.69 6.59
N VAL A 65 -13.14 -8.82 7.75
CA VAL A 65 -13.98 -7.77 8.32
C VAL A 65 -13.04 -6.74 8.94
N VAL A 66 -12.93 -5.59 8.26
CA VAL A 66 -12.13 -4.47 8.76
C VAL A 66 -12.85 -3.86 9.96
N SER A 67 -12.17 -3.77 11.10
CA SER A 67 -12.62 -2.94 12.23
C SER A 67 -12.09 -1.52 12.04
N PHE A 68 -12.93 -0.52 12.29
CA PHE A 68 -12.58 0.89 12.17
C PHE A 68 -12.79 1.57 13.53
N TYR A 69 -11.98 2.58 13.81
CA TYR A 69 -12.18 3.42 14.99
C TYR A 69 -13.50 4.17 14.87
N ASN A 70 -14.31 4.11 15.92
CA ASN A 70 -15.41 5.05 16.09
C ASN A 70 -14.88 6.42 16.58
N ALA A 71 -15.74 7.44 16.60
CA ALA A 71 -15.34 8.79 16.98
C ALA A 71 -14.76 8.87 18.41
N GLU A 72 -15.30 8.10 19.34
CA GLU A 72 -14.86 8.07 20.74
C GLU A 72 -13.47 7.43 20.86
N GLU A 73 -13.27 6.28 20.23
CA GLU A 73 -11.97 5.58 20.22
C GLU A 73 -10.89 6.42 19.52
N LEU A 74 -11.25 7.13 18.44
CA LEU A 74 -10.32 8.04 17.78
C LEU A 74 -9.93 9.19 18.70
N ASN A 75 -10.88 9.82 19.39
CA ASN A 75 -10.58 10.88 20.36
C ASN A 75 -9.69 10.38 21.51
N GLN A 76 -9.92 9.17 22.00
CA GLN A 76 -9.07 8.53 23.01
C GLN A 76 -7.64 8.32 22.48
N LEU A 77 -7.50 7.82 21.25
CA LEU A 77 -6.19 7.68 20.59
C LEU A 77 -5.49 9.04 20.50
N LEU A 78 -6.19 10.08 20.03
CA LEU A 78 -5.64 11.44 19.90
C LEU A 78 -5.23 12.05 21.25
N ALA A 79 -5.94 11.73 22.33
CA ALA A 79 -5.57 12.16 23.68
C ALA A 79 -4.29 11.48 24.18
N VAL A 80 -4.14 10.18 23.91
CA VAL A 80 -2.97 9.39 24.36
C VAL A 80 -1.68 9.81 23.63
N ILE A 81 -1.77 10.12 22.34
CA ILE A 81 -0.60 10.51 21.54
C ILE A 81 -0.19 11.97 21.70
N ARG A 82 -0.92 12.76 22.50
CA ARG A 82 -0.65 14.20 22.64
C ARG A 82 0.73 14.42 23.26
N GLY A 83 1.58 15.18 22.58
CA GLY A 83 2.97 15.44 22.98
C GLY A 83 3.97 14.37 22.52
N GLU A 84 3.51 13.27 21.91
CA GLU A 84 4.39 12.24 21.35
C GLU A 84 4.96 12.65 20.00
N ARG A 85 6.12 12.09 19.64
CA ARG A 85 6.78 12.37 18.34
C ARG A 85 5.91 12.01 17.13
N ILE A 86 4.98 11.07 17.30
CA ILE A 86 4.09 10.58 16.24
C ILE A 86 2.76 11.34 16.15
N GLU A 87 2.51 12.31 17.05
CA GLU A 87 1.24 13.03 17.16
C GLU A 87 0.79 13.60 15.80
N LEU A 88 1.64 14.43 15.18
CA LEU A 88 1.35 15.05 13.90
C LEU A 88 1.04 14.00 12.82
N SER A 89 1.81 12.92 12.78
CA SER A 89 1.67 11.87 11.78
C SER A 89 0.32 11.16 11.88
N VAL A 90 -0.13 10.86 13.10
CA VAL A 90 -1.40 10.19 13.34
C VAL A 90 -2.58 11.12 13.07
N ILE A 91 -2.51 12.39 13.49
CA ILE A 91 -3.56 13.38 13.25
C ILE A 91 -3.71 13.63 11.75
N LEU A 92 -2.61 13.82 11.01
CA LEU A 92 -2.65 13.98 9.56
C LEU A 92 -3.29 12.78 8.85
N ALA A 93 -2.96 11.56 9.29
CA ALA A 93 -3.54 10.34 8.74
C ALA A 93 -5.05 10.23 9.06
N ALA A 94 -5.45 10.54 10.29
CA ALA A 94 -6.84 10.43 10.74
C ALA A 94 -7.77 11.44 10.06
N PHE A 95 -7.35 12.70 9.91
CA PHE A 95 -8.19 13.76 9.36
C PHE A 95 -8.20 13.81 7.83
N TYR A 96 -7.03 13.71 7.20
CA TYR A 96 -6.91 13.86 5.75
C TYR A 96 -6.85 12.53 5.00
N GLY A 97 -6.85 11.40 5.73
CA GLY A 97 -6.74 10.08 5.11
C GLY A 97 -5.41 9.86 4.41
N LEU A 98 -4.33 10.51 4.87
CA LEU A 98 -3.01 10.36 4.25
C LEU A 98 -2.46 8.96 4.48
N SER A 99 -1.91 8.38 3.42
CA SER A 99 -1.12 7.15 3.54
C SER A 99 0.17 7.41 4.31
N ARG A 100 0.69 6.38 5.00
CA ARG A 100 1.93 6.49 5.80
C ARG A 100 3.09 7.12 5.01
N SER A 101 3.23 6.78 3.74
CA SER A 101 4.27 7.33 2.88
C SER A 101 4.09 8.80 2.53
N GLU A 102 2.84 9.29 2.44
CA GLU A 102 2.55 10.71 2.23
C GLU A 102 2.84 11.54 3.48
N VAL A 103 2.46 11.02 4.66
CA VAL A 103 2.77 11.67 5.94
C VAL A 103 4.26 11.82 6.14
N LEU A 104 5.03 10.74 5.94
CA LEU A 104 6.49 10.76 6.06
C LEU A 104 7.17 11.59 4.97
N GLY A 105 6.53 11.71 3.80
CA GLY A 105 7.03 12.53 2.69
C GLY A 105 6.69 14.01 2.80
N LEU A 106 5.95 14.45 3.82
CA LEU A 106 5.51 15.83 3.95
C LEU A 106 6.71 16.75 4.23
N LYS A 107 6.95 17.72 3.34
CA LYS A 107 8.03 18.71 3.47
C LYS A 107 7.45 20.07 3.88
N TRP A 108 8.23 20.88 4.60
CA TRP A 108 7.84 22.26 4.95
C TRP A 108 7.48 23.11 3.72
N SER A 109 8.13 22.89 2.57
CA SER A 109 7.83 23.55 1.30
C SER A 109 6.48 23.16 0.68
N ALA A 110 5.77 22.22 1.28
CA ALA A 110 4.41 21.84 0.89
C ALA A 110 3.32 22.56 1.71
N ILE A 111 3.70 23.28 2.77
CA ILE A 111 2.77 23.96 3.67
C ILE A 111 2.73 25.44 3.31
N ASP A 112 1.57 25.91 2.87
CA ASP A 112 1.31 27.30 2.52
C ASP A 112 0.43 27.93 3.61
N LEU A 113 1.08 28.64 4.53
CA LEU A 113 0.41 29.33 5.64
C LEU A 113 -0.33 30.61 5.20
N LEU A 114 0.01 31.16 4.02
CA LEU A 114 -0.68 32.34 3.49
C LEU A 114 -2.05 31.96 2.96
N ASN A 115 -2.09 30.88 2.16
CA ASN A 115 -3.30 30.38 1.54
C ASN A 115 -4.03 29.34 2.39
N TRP A 116 -3.51 29.00 3.58
CA TRP A 116 -4.06 27.96 4.46
C TRP A 116 -4.22 26.61 3.76
N THR A 117 -3.16 26.13 3.11
CA THR A 117 -3.20 24.84 2.40
C THR A 117 -1.97 23.96 2.61
N ILE A 118 -2.16 22.66 2.42
CA ILE A 118 -1.12 21.63 2.39
C ILE A 118 -1.14 20.92 1.03
N SER A 119 0.00 20.90 0.36
CA SER A 119 0.17 20.23 -0.94
C SER A 119 0.75 18.82 -0.79
N ILE A 120 -0.04 17.79 -1.02
CA ILE A 120 0.43 16.40 -0.99
C ILE A 120 1.00 16.02 -2.36
N LYS A 121 2.33 16.06 -2.47
CA LYS A 121 3.06 15.81 -3.74
C LYS A 121 4.25 14.85 -3.59
N HIS A 122 4.72 14.62 -2.37
CA HIS A 122 5.89 13.80 -2.06
C HIS A 122 5.48 12.57 -1.27
N THR A 123 6.13 11.44 -1.55
CA THR A 123 6.01 10.22 -0.74
C THR A 123 7.39 9.71 -0.36
N ALA A 124 7.58 9.35 0.89
CA ALA A 124 8.77 8.67 1.39
C ALA A 124 8.43 7.22 1.75
N THR A 125 9.24 6.28 1.25
CA THR A 125 9.12 4.85 1.54
C THR A 125 10.50 4.27 1.80
N SER A 126 10.58 3.10 2.42
CA SER A 126 11.81 2.36 2.51
C SER A 126 11.73 1.04 1.75
N GLY A 127 12.88 0.57 1.30
CA GLY A 127 13.02 -0.71 0.62
C GLY A 127 14.29 -1.43 1.07
N ASN A 128 14.30 -2.74 0.88
CA ASN A 128 15.52 -3.52 0.99
C ASN A 128 16.04 -3.80 -0.42
N LEU A 129 17.21 -3.28 -0.75
CA LEU A 129 17.90 -3.57 -2.00
C LEU A 129 19.21 -4.27 -1.67
N ASN A 130 19.33 -5.54 -2.06
CA ASN A 130 20.52 -6.37 -1.85
C ASN A 130 20.97 -6.45 -0.39
N GLY A 131 20.01 -6.56 0.55
CA GLY A 131 20.29 -6.64 1.99
C GLY A 131 20.53 -5.30 2.67
N ARG A 132 20.50 -4.18 1.93
CA ARG A 132 20.66 -2.83 2.47
C ARG A 132 19.33 -2.10 2.53
N TYR A 133 19.06 -1.48 3.67
CA TYR A 133 17.93 -0.58 3.83
C TYR A 133 18.21 0.72 3.07
N ILE A 134 17.35 1.04 2.11
CA ILE A 134 17.42 2.28 1.33
C ILE A 134 16.15 3.08 1.54
N GLU A 135 16.31 4.39 1.65
CA GLU A 135 15.21 5.34 1.61
C GLU A 135 14.89 5.69 0.15
N ILE A 136 13.60 5.68 -0.17
CA ILE A 136 13.07 5.90 -1.50
C ILE A 136 12.08 7.05 -1.39
N GLU A 137 12.55 8.24 -1.74
CA GLU A 137 11.71 9.42 -1.93
C GLU A 137 11.22 9.48 -3.38
N LYS A 138 9.96 9.87 -3.55
CA LYS A 138 9.37 10.13 -4.85
C LYS A 138 8.59 11.43 -4.82
N ASP A 139 8.97 12.32 -5.73
CA ASP A 139 8.29 13.61 -5.97
C ASP A 139 7.09 13.46 -6.91
N ARG A 140 6.74 12.22 -7.27
CA ARG A 140 5.57 11.88 -8.06
C ARG A 140 4.80 10.77 -7.39
N THR A 141 3.56 11.07 -7.07
CA THR A 141 2.53 10.05 -6.89
C THR A 141 2.35 9.27 -8.20
N LYS A 142 1.86 8.02 -8.08
CA LYS A 142 1.86 7.00 -9.14
C LYS A 142 1.26 7.44 -10.50
N ASN A 143 0.43 8.49 -10.53
CA ASN A 143 -0.19 9.08 -11.72
C ASN A 143 -0.05 10.61 -11.77
N LYS A 144 0.04 11.19 -12.97
CA LYS A 144 0.09 12.66 -13.25
C LYS A 144 -1.02 13.49 -12.57
N ALA A 145 -2.15 12.88 -12.22
CA ALA A 145 -3.34 13.53 -11.66
C ALA A 145 -3.41 13.50 -10.11
N SER A 146 -2.41 12.98 -9.42
CA SER A 146 -2.50 12.72 -7.98
C SER A 146 -1.97 13.81 -7.02
N PRO A 147 -1.22 14.87 -7.38
CA PRO A 147 -0.94 15.92 -6.41
C PRO A 147 -2.24 16.64 -6.06
N ARG A 148 -2.52 16.75 -4.76
CA ARG A 148 -3.75 17.36 -4.24
C ARG A 148 -3.42 18.42 -3.20
N ILE A 149 -4.25 19.45 -3.16
CA ILE A 149 -4.17 20.53 -2.18
C ILE A 149 -5.30 20.30 -1.18
N LEU A 150 -4.95 20.31 0.10
CA LEU A 150 -5.87 20.12 1.21
C LEU A 150 -5.93 21.42 2.03
N PRO A 151 -7.10 21.78 2.58
CA PRO A 151 -7.20 22.95 3.46
C PRO A 151 -6.45 22.67 4.76
N LEU A 152 -5.67 23.64 5.25
CA LEU A 152 -5.05 23.62 6.57
C LEU A 152 -6.10 24.02 7.61
N VAL A 153 -6.38 23.18 8.61
CA VAL A 153 -7.26 23.57 9.72
C VAL A 153 -6.46 24.04 10.94
N ASP A 154 -7.08 24.86 11.79
CA ASP A 154 -6.44 25.56 12.91
C ASP A 154 -5.63 24.64 13.83
N THR A 155 -6.17 23.46 14.13
CA THR A 155 -5.48 22.44 14.96
C THR A 155 -4.16 21.99 14.36
N PHE A 156 -4.03 21.93 13.02
CA PHE A 156 -2.75 21.61 12.37
C PHE A 156 -1.81 22.80 12.38
N TYR A 157 -2.33 24.01 12.22
CA TYR A 157 -1.52 25.22 12.25
C TYR A 157 -0.78 25.34 13.58
N GLU A 158 -1.48 25.17 14.70
CA GLU A 158 -0.89 25.21 16.05
C GLU A 158 0.20 24.13 16.23
N LEU A 159 -0.09 22.90 15.79
CA LEU A 159 0.85 21.78 15.87
C LEU A 159 2.10 22.01 15.01
N LEU A 160 1.93 22.53 13.80
CA LEU A 160 3.03 22.82 12.88
C LEU A 160 3.91 23.94 13.43
N ILE A 161 3.34 25.00 14.02
CA ILE A 161 4.14 26.04 14.68
C ILE A 161 4.96 25.45 15.81
N ARG A 162 4.34 24.66 16.69
CA ARG A 162 5.03 24.02 17.83
C ARG A 162 6.19 23.11 17.41
N MET A 163 6.14 22.52 16.22
CA MET A 163 7.22 21.65 15.71
C MET A 163 8.32 22.40 14.95
N LYS A 164 8.10 23.68 14.62
CA LYS A 164 9.09 24.52 13.93
C LYS A 164 10.04 25.21 14.91
N GLU A 165 9.60 25.42 16.15
CA GLU A 165 10.41 25.87 17.29
C GLU A 165 11.26 24.74 17.87
#